data_AF-A0A1Y4TY88-F1
#
_entry.id   AF-A0A1Y4TY88-F1
#
_cell.length_a   1.000
_cell.length_b   1.000
_cell.length_c   1.000
_cell.angle_alpha   90.00
_cell.angle_beta   90.00
_cell.angle_gamma   90.00
#
_symmetry.space_group_name_H-M   'P 1'
#
loop_
_entity.id
_entity.type
_entity.pdbx_description
1 polymer ?
#
loop_
_entity_poly.entity_id
_entity_poly.type
_entity_poly.pdbx_seq_one_letter_code
_entity_poly.pdbx_strand_id
1 'polypeptide(L)'
;MYFGNMKWTKDQWERFEKFILGDDMDFYEEYTIHLTDEEQVKFFAENPDFLSGYPIDRNKIKLLRDPIYRGLLRKIKRYEERKNK
;
A
#
# COMPACT_ATOMS: atom_id res chain seq x y z
N MET A 1 -3.09 15.28 17.82
CA MET A 1 -2.84 13.87 18.19
C MET A 1 -1.41 13.77 18.69
N TYR A 2 -1.20 13.50 19.97
CA TYR A 2 0.14 13.28 20.54
C TYR A 2 0.35 11.77 20.67
N PHE A 3 1.04 11.17 19.70
CA PHE A 3 1.65 9.86 19.89
C PHE A 3 2.96 10.11 20.66
N GLY A 4 3.07 9.57 21.87
CA GLY A 4 3.96 10.05 22.94
C GLY A 4 5.45 10.19 22.57
N ASN A 5 6.11 11.20 23.16
CA ASN A 5 7.56 11.45 23.35
C ASN A 5 8.60 10.95 22.32
N MET A 6 8.21 10.56 21.10
CA MET A 6 9.11 10.06 20.06
C MET A 6 9.40 11.21 19.09
N LYS A 7 10.63 11.75 19.13
CA LYS A 7 11.09 12.71 18.12
C LYS A 7 11.43 11.95 16.84
N TRP A 8 10.48 11.85 15.92
CA TRP A 8 10.72 11.32 14.59
C TRP A 8 11.56 12.27 13.74
N THR A 9 12.40 11.71 12.88
CA THR A 9 13.13 12.48 11.86
C THR A 9 12.16 13.00 10.80
N LYS A 10 12.59 13.97 9.98
CA LYS A 10 11.78 14.49 8.87
C LYS A 10 11.33 13.36 7.93
N ASP A 11 12.23 12.45 7.58
CA ASP A 11 11.93 11.30 6.72
C ASP A 11 10.91 10.35 7.35
N GLN A 12 10.95 10.14 8.66
CA GLN A 12 9.96 9.32 9.37
C GLN A 12 8.59 9.98 9.37
N TRP A 13 8.52 11.30 9.56
CA TRP A 13 7.29 12.07 9.45
C TRP A 13 6.72 12.03 8.03
N GLU A 14 7.54 12.25 7.00
CA GLU A 14 7.09 12.19 5.60
C GLU A 14 6.57 10.79 5.23
N ARG A 15 7.23 9.73 5.70
CA ARG A 15 6.75 8.35 5.53
C ARG A 15 5.42 8.10 6.22
N PHE A 16 5.24 8.62 7.43
CA PHE A 16 3.99 8.48 8.17
C PHE A 16 2.85 9.28 7.54
N GLU A 17 3.09 10.52 7.09
CA GLU A 17 2.10 11.30 6.36
C GLU A 17 1.69 10.61 5.06
N LYS A 18 2.65 10.08 4.28
CA LYS A 18 2.35 9.25 3.11
C LYS A 18 1.58 7.98 3.47
N PHE A 19 1.88 7.36 4.61
CA PHE A 19 1.16 6.17 5.05
C PHE A 19 -0.29 6.47 5.45
N ILE A 20 -0.55 7.60 6.11
CA ILE A 20 -1.90 7.96 6.58
C ILE A 20 -2.75 8.61 5.48
N LEU A 21 -2.13 9.38 4.57
CA LEU A 21 -2.82 10.20 3.58
C LEU A 21 -2.63 9.74 2.13
N GLY A 22 -1.68 8.83 1.89
CA GLY A 22 -1.33 8.36 0.55
C GLY A 22 -2.16 7.17 0.09
N ASP A 23 -2.03 6.88 -1.19
CA ASP A 23 -2.62 5.68 -1.80
C ASP A 23 -1.76 4.46 -1.46
N ASP A 24 -2.37 3.40 -0.90
CA ASP A 24 -1.66 2.17 -0.52
C ASP A 24 -0.81 1.59 -1.66
N MET A 25 -1.25 1.74 -2.92
CA MET A 25 -0.47 1.25 -4.06
C MET A 25 0.81 2.05 -4.22
N ASP A 26 0.80 3.38 -4.07
CA ASP A 26 2.00 4.23 -4.12
C ASP A 26 3.01 3.79 -3.03
N PHE A 27 2.53 3.55 -1.80
CA PHE A 27 3.36 3.04 -0.71
C PHE A 27 3.98 1.69 -1.05
N TYR A 28 3.20 0.79 -1.65
CA TYR A 28 3.71 -0.51 -2.09
C TYR A 28 4.86 -0.36 -3.10
N GLU A 29 4.75 0.52 -4.10
CA GLU A 29 5.80 0.70 -5.12
C GLU A 29 7.08 1.33 -4.56
N GLU A 30 6.95 2.22 -3.57
CA GLU A 30 8.10 2.94 -3.00
C GLU A 30 8.85 2.11 -1.95
N TYR A 31 8.14 1.30 -1.15
CA TYR A 31 8.72 0.67 0.04
C TYR A 31 8.60 -0.85 0.09
N THR A 32 7.52 -1.43 -0.43
CA THR A 32 7.19 -2.84 -0.19
C THR A 32 7.65 -3.75 -1.32
N ILE A 33 7.64 -3.26 -2.57
CA ILE A 33 7.97 -4.05 -3.76
C ILE A 33 9.42 -4.60 -3.74
N HIS A 34 10.32 -3.89 -3.06
CA HIS A 34 11.74 -4.23 -2.95
C HIS A 34 12.04 -5.29 -1.89
N LEU A 35 11.07 -5.62 -1.05
CA LEU A 35 11.21 -6.65 -0.01
C LEU A 35 11.25 -8.05 -0.62
N THR A 36 11.90 -8.98 0.09
CA THR A 36 11.90 -10.40 -0.23
C THR A 36 10.48 -11.00 -0.14
N ASP A 37 10.27 -12.18 -0.74
CA ASP A 37 8.97 -12.86 -0.67
C ASP A 37 8.51 -13.09 0.78
N GLU A 38 9.42 -13.48 1.67
CA GLU A 38 9.12 -13.74 3.09
C GLU A 38 8.75 -12.46 3.84
N GLU A 39 9.49 -11.37 3.61
CA GLU A 39 9.21 -10.06 4.21
C GLU A 39 7.88 -9.49 3.73
N GLN A 40 7.55 -9.64 2.44
CA GLN A 40 6.24 -9.22 1.93
C GLN A 40 5.11 -10.04 2.56
N VAL A 41 5.24 -11.37 2.62
CA VAL A 41 4.23 -12.23 3.26
C VAL A 41 4.01 -11.81 4.72
N LYS A 42 5.09 -11.57 5.46
CA LYS A 42 5.00 -11.08 6.84
C LYS A 42 4.31 -9.72 6.92
N PHE A 43 4.70 -8.77 6.06
CA PHE A 43 4.11 -7.43 6.01
C PHE A 43 2.59 -7.47 5.76
N PHE A 44 2.12 -8.25 4.79
CA PHE A 44 0.69 -8.40 4.49
C PHE A 44 -0.08 -9.17 5.58
N ALA A 45 0.59 -10.06 6.32
CA ALA A 45 0.00 -10.73 7.48
C ALA A 45 -0.17 -9.75 8.67
N GLU A 46 0.81 -8.88 8.90
CA GLU A 46 0.78 -7.86 9.96
C GLU A 46 -0.17 -6.69 9.64
N ASN A 47 -0.39 -6.39 8.36
CA ASN A 47 -1.22 -5.28 7.90
C ASN A 47 -2.37 -5.78 7.00
N PRO A 48 -3.41 -6.44 7.57
CA PRO A 48 -4.45 -7.09 6.78
C PRO A 48 -5.30 -6.12 5.94
N ASP A 49 -5.42 -4.86 6.36
CA ASP A 49 -6.25 -3.86 5.64
C ASP A 49 -5.45 -3.11 4.56
N PHE A 50 -4.15 -3.37 4.43
CA PHE A 50 -3.31 -2.73 3.42
C PHE A 50 -3.74 -3.17 2.01
N LEU A 51 -3.90 -2.19 1.11
CA LEU A 51 -4.49 -2.34 -0.24
C LEU A 51 -5.96 -2.79 -0.24
N SER A 52 -6.69 -2.67 0.87
CA SER A 52 -8.13 -3.02 0.93
C SER A 52 -8.99 -2.21 -0.06
N GLY A 53 -8.53 -1.03 -0.47
CA GLY A 53 -9.14 -0.23 -1.54
C GLY A 53 -8.96 -0.80 -2.96
N TYR A 54 -8.29 -1.94 -3.11
CA TYR A 54 -8.05 -2.61 -4.38
C TYR A 54 -8.65 -4.02 -4.42
N PRO A 55 -9.14 -4.49 -5.58
CA PRO A 55 -9.70 -5.83 -5.73
C PRO A 55 -8.59 -6.89 -5.86
N ILE A 56 -7.81 -7.07 -4.81
CA ILE A 56 -6.68 -8.01 -4.77
C ILE A 56 -7.08 -9.30 -4.09
N ASP A 57 -6.78 -10.42 -4.75
CA ASP A 57 -6.81 -11.75 -4.14
C ASP A 57 -5.48 -11.98 -3.40
N ARG A 58 -5.55 -12.28 -2.09
CA ARG A 58 -4.36 -12.52 -1.26
C ARG A 58 -3.50 -13.68 -1.75
N ASN A 59 -4.09 -14.67 -2.42
CA ASN A 59 -3.33 -15.77 -3.03
C ASN A 59 -2.50 -15.32 -4.24
N LYS A 60 -2.77 -14.11 -4.75
CA LYS A 60 -2.15 -13.54 -5.95
C LYS A 60 -1.29 -12.32 -5.65
N ILE A 61 -0.89 -12.10 -4.39
CA ILE A 61 -0.01 -11.00 -3.98
C ILE A 61 1.27 -10.92 -4.84
N LYS A 62 1.83 -12.06 -5.26
CA LYS A 62 3.00 -12.09 -6.16
C LYS A 62 2.81 -11.32 -7.47
N LEU A 63 1.57 -11.19 -7.96
CA LEU A 63 1.26 -10.39 -9.16
C LEU A 63 1.50 -8.90 -8.94
N LEU A 64 1.52 -8.39 -7.70
CA LEU A 64 1.80 -6.98 -7.43
C LEU A 64 3.20 -6.54 -7.87
N ARG A 65 4.14 -7.47 -8.08
CA ARG A 65 5.44 -7.14 -8.68
C ARG A 65 5.32 -6.72 -10.15
N ASP A 66 4.29 -7.17 -10.85
CA ASP A 66 4.05 -6.80 -12.24
C ASP A 66 3.50 -5.35 -12.33
N PRO A 67 4.20 -4.42 -13.00
CA PRO A 67 3.71 -3.06 -13.20
C PRO A 67 2.41 -2.99 -14.01
N ILE A 68 2.16 -3.92 -14.93
CA ILE A 68 0.92 -3.97 -15.72
C ILE A 68 -0.25 -4.29 -14.80
N TYR A 69 -0.09 -5.27 -13.91
CA TYR A 69 -1.12 -5.66 -12.95
C TYR A 69 -1.50 -4.50 -12.03
N ARG A 70 -0.50 -3.79 -11.47
CA ARG A 70 -0.73 -2.58 -10.66
C ARG A 70 -1.45 -1.49 -11.46
N GLY A 71 -1.06 -1.27 -12.71
CA GLY A 71 -1.72 -0.34 -13.61
C GLY A 71 -3.20 -0.67 -13.85
N LEU A 72 -3.54 -1.96 -13.99
CA LEU A 72 -4.93 -2.42 -14.12
C LEU A 72 -5.73 -2.19 -12.84
N LEU A 73 -5.17 -2.51 -11.67
CA LEU A 73 -5.81 -2.28 -10.37
C LEU A 73 -6.16 -0.79 -10.17
N ARG A 74 -5.25 0.12 -10.51
CA ARG A 74 -5.52 1.58 -10.48
C ARG A 74 -6.63 2.00 -11.44
N LYS A 75 -6.69 1.41 -12.64
CA LYS A 75 -7.78 1.69 -13.60
C LYS A 75 -9.13 1.22 -13.06
N ILE A 76 -9.18 0.03 -12.47
CA ILE A 76 -10.40 -0.55 -11.87
C ILE A 76 -10.88 0.33 -10.71
N LYS A 77 -9.99 0.66 -9.77
CA LYS A 77 -10.31 1.55 -8.64
C LYS A 77 -10.95 2.87 -9.10
N ARG A 78 -10.31 3.57 -10.05
CA ARG A 78 -10.85 4.81 -10.63
C ARG A 78 -12.20 4.62 -11.33
N TYR A 79 -12.43 3.47 -11.96
CA TYR A 79 -13.71 3.18 -12.59
C TYR A 79 -14.82 3.02 -11.55
N GLU A 80 -14.58 2.25 -10.48
CA GLU A 80 -15.53 2.07 -9.38
C GLU A 80 -15.83 3.39 -8.65
N GLU A 81 -14.80 4.21 -8.38
CA GLU A 81 -14.97 5.54 -7.78
C GLU A 81 -15.83 6.49 -8.65
N ARG A 82 -15.75 6.38 -9.97
CA ARG A 82 -16.58 7.16 -10.90
C ARG A 82 -18.01 6.66 -10.99
N LYS A 83 -18.20 5.34 -10.90
CA LYS A 83 -19.52 4.70 -10.94
C LYS A 83 -20.34 5.00 -9.67
N ASN A 84 -19.66 5.14 -8.53
CA ASN A 84 -20.28 5.41 -7.23
C ASN A 84 -20.47 6.92 -6.94
N LYS A 85 -20.21 7.79 -7.93
CA LYS A 85 -20.50 9.24 -7.90
C LYS A 85 -21.73 9.55 -8.71
#